data_AF-A0A7C3RA27-F1
#
_entry.id   AF-A0A7C3RA27-F1
#
_cell.length_a   1.000
_cell.length_b   1.000
_cell.length_c   1.000
_cell.angle_alpha   90.00
_cell.angle_beta   90.00
_cell.angle_gamma   90.00
#
_symmetry.space_group_name_H-M   'P 1'
#
loop_
_entity.id
_entity.type
_entity.pdbx_description
1 polymer ?
#
loop_
_entity_poly.entity_id
_entity_poly.type
_entity_poly.pdbx_seq_one_letter_code
_entity_poly.pdbx_strand_id
1 'polypeptide(L)'
;MYLQKQLSPELGEDGNWTEGYWGAWGIVFADCLVVPKDFSSNWVIEIKERLNYEAIGQILVYRDLLEEDYPWLGSLKIGIACLYGDNRLEPTCEKYGIEVFTLRKF
;
A
#
# COMPACT_ATOMS: atom_id res chain seq x y z
N MET A 1 19.01 -8.05 2.08
CA MET A 1 17.85 -8.94 1.86
C MET A 1 17.88 -10.27 2.65
N TYR A 2 19.02 -10.74 3.18
CA TYR A 2 19.05 -11.93 4.06
C TYR A 2 18.86 -11.62 5.56
N LEU A 3 19.09 -10.37 5.99
CA LEU A 3 18.99 -9.95 7.40
C LEU A 3 17.55 -9.59 7.84
N GLN A 4 16.66 -9.19 6.93
CA GLN A 4 15.27 -8.84 7.27
C GLN A 4 14.45 -10.06 7.70
N LYS A 5 14.64 -11.21 7.04
CA LYS A 5 13.91 -12.45 7.34
C LYS A 5 14.19 -13.02 8.73
N GLN A 6 15.28 -12.59 9.37
CA GLN A 6 15.72 -13.06 10.69
C GLN A 6 15.15 -12.22 11.85
N LEU A 7 14.42 -11.13 11.55
CA LEU A 7 13.99 -10.14 12.54
C LEU A 7 12.47 -9.89 12.54
N SER A 8 11.72 -10.62 11.71
CA SER A 8 10.25 -10.58 11.75
C SER A 8 9.75 -11.33 12.98
N PRO A 9 8.81 -10.77 13.78
CA PRO A 9 8.23 -11.48 14.91
C PRO A 9 7.51 -12.75 14.41
N GLU A 10 7.82 -13.88 15.01
CA GLU A 10 7.14 -15.15 14.74
C GLU A 10 5.98 -15.35 15.71
N LEU A 11 4.87 -15.89 15.21
CA LEU A 11 3.73 -16.31 16.03
C LEU A 11 4.15 -17.59 16.77
N GLY A 12 4.24 -17.53 18.09
CA GLY A 12 4.58 -18.69 18.92
C GLY A 12 3.49 -19.77 18.84
N GLU A 13 3.86 -21.02 19.13
CA GLU A 13 2.94 -22.16 19.17
C GLU A 13 1.82 -22.01 20.23
N ASP A 14 2.01 -21.09 21.18
CA ASP A 14 1.03 -20.71 22.21
C ASP A 14 0.06 -19.61 21.76
N GLY A 15 0.19 -19.12 20.52
CA GLY A 15 -0.63 -18.07 19.93
C GLY A 15 -0.22 -16.64 20.33
N ASN A 16 0.92 -16.47 21.03
CA ASN A 16 1.44 -15.17 21.40
C ASN A 16 2.60 -14.75 20.49
N TRP A 17 2.70 -13.46 20.19
CA TRP A 17 3.84 -12.90 19.48
C TRP A 17 5.05 -12.81 20.41
N THR A 18 6.22 -13.25 19.94
CA THR A 18 7.48 -13.13 20.69
C THR A 18 7.85 -11.65 20.91
N GLU A 19 8.35 -11.30 22.11
CA GLU A 19 8.71 -9.91 22.48
C GLU A 19 9.82 -9.35 21.56
N GLY A 20 9.41 -8.63 20.51
CA GLY A 20 10.28 -7.85 19.64
C GLY A 20 10.39 -6.39 20.09
N TYR A 21 11.57 -5.78 19.87
CA TYR A 21 11.83 -4.37 20.16
C TYR A 21 10.81 -3.45 19.48
N TRP A 22 10.12 -2.62 20.27
CA TRP A 22 9.11 -1.62 19.89
C TRP A 22 9.68 -0.39 19.14
N GLY A 23 10.52 -0.60 18.13
CA GLY A 23 10.97 0.43 17.20
C GLY A 23 10.15 0.38 15.92
N ALA A 24 9.56 1.51 15.53
CA ALA A 24 8.68 1.69 14.37
C ALA A 24 9.32 1.35 13.00
N TRP A 25 9.57 0.07 12.71
CA TRP A 25 10.28 -0.39 11.51
C TRP A 25 9.44 -1.27 10.57
N GLY A 26 8.11 -1.27 10.72
CA GLY A 26 7.16 -1.96 9.83
C GLY A 26 5.84 -1.21 9.66
N ILE A 27 5.85 0.12 9.80
CA ILE A 27 4.64 0.93 9.64
C ILE A 27 4.62 1.51 8.24
N VAL A 28 3.74 0.99 7.39
CA VAL A 28 3.38 1.63 6.12
C VAL A 28 2.41 2.77 6.41
N PHE A 29 2.80 4.01 6.09
CA PHE A 29 1.90 5.17 6.14
C PHE A 29 1.29 5.39 4.76
N ALA A 30 0.18 4.69 4.50
CA ALA A 30 -0.64 4.95 3.33
C ALA A 30 -1.72 5.99 3.66
N ASP A 31 -2.06 6.86 2.70
CA ASP A 31 -3.12 7.85 2.88
C ASP A 31 -4.50 7.21 3.11
N CYS A 32 -4.79 6.13 2.38
CA CYS A 32 -6.05 5.41 2.52
C CYS A 32 -5.88 3.90 2.27
N LEU A 33 -6.42 3.10 3.19
CA LEU A 33 -6.64 1.66 3.01
C LEU A 33 -8.16 1.41 3.05
N VAL A 34 -8.69 0.79 2.00
CA VAL A 34 -10.10 0.43 1.90
C VAL A 34 -10.23 -1.08 2.03
N VAL A 35 -10.92 -1.53 3.07
CA VAL A 35 -11.14 -2.96 3.35
C VAL A 35 -12.64 -3.22 3.43
N PRO A 36 -13.27 -3.78 2.38
CA PRO A 36 -14.66 -4.21 2.43
C PRO A 36 -14.86 -5.30 3.49
N LYS A 37 -16.09 -5.42 4.02
CA LYS A 37 -16.42 -6.41 5.06
C LYS A 37 -16.13 -7.86 4.65
N ASP A 38 -16.19 -8.16 3.35
CA ASP A 38 -15.96 -9.47 2.78
C ASP A 38 -14.53 -9.66 2.23
N PHE A 39 -13.66 -8.66 2.39
CA PHE A 39 -12.27 -8.66 1.92
C PHE A 39 -12.11 -8.89 0.40
N SER A 40 -13.19 -8.78 -0.38
CA SER A 40 -13.20 -9.19 -1.79
C SER A 40 -12.40 -8.28 -2.73
N SER A 41 -12.15 -7.04 -2.32
CA SER A 41 -11.47 -6.04 -3.14
C SER A 41 -10.84 -4.97 -2.27
N ASN A 42 -9.74 -5.32 -1.60
CA ASN A 42 -9.00 -4.39 -0.76
C ASN A 42 -8.18 -3.41 -1.63
N TRP A 43 -8.11 -2.16 -1.23
CA TRP A 43 -7.36 -1.11 -1.93
C TRP A 43 -6.39 -0.39 -1.02
N VAL A 44 -5.24 -0.03 -1.56
CA VAL A 44 -4.42 1.07 -1.04
C VAL A 44 -4.50 2.23 -2.04
N ILE A 45 -4.67 3.44 -1.54
CA ILE A 45 -4.82 4.66 -2.36
C ILE A 45 -3.92 5.75 -1.81
N GLU A 46 -3.08 6.30 -2.68
CA GLU A 46 -2.26 7.51 -2.40
C GLU A 46 -3.02 8.74 -2.88
N ILE A 47 -3.05 9.81 -2.08
CA ILE A 47 -3.77 11.04 -2.37
C ILE A 47 -2.78 12.18 -2.58
N LYS A 48 -2.75 12.76 -3.78
CA LYS A 48 -1.95 13.96 -4.09
C LYS A 48 -2.81 15.04 -4.71
N GLU A 49 -2.37 16.30 -4.63
CA GLU A 49 -2.99 17.35 -5.42
C GLU A 49 -2.83 17.08 -6.93
N ARG A 50 -1.66 16.60 -7.37
CA ARG A 50 -1.35 16.29 -8.76
C ARG A 50 -0.83 14.86 -8.91
N LEU A 51 -1.21 14.17 -9.97
CA LEU A 51 -0.52 12.93 -10.36
C LEU A 51 0.96 13.24 -10.61
N ASN A 52 1.85 12.50 -9.96
CA ASN A 52 3.28 12.73 -10.06
C ASN A 52 4.08 11.41 -9.90
N TYR A 53 5.38 11.48 -10.16
CA TYR A 53 6.29 10.33 -10.06
C TYR A 53 6.37 9.76 -8.64
N GLU A 54 6.24 10.60 -7.61
CA GLU A 54 6.31 10.19 -6.21
C GLU A 54 5.13 9.29 -5.85
N ALA A 55 3.92 9.67 -6.23
CA ALA A 55 2.71 8.89 -5.97
C ALA A 55 2.77 7.50 -6.63
N ILE A 56 3.32 7.42 -7.85
CA ILE A 56 3.53 6.13 -8.54
C ILE A 56 4.53 5.27 -7.77
N GLY A 57 5.64 5.85 -7.31
CA GLY A 57 6.64 5.12 -6.51
C GLY A 57 6.06 4.64 -5.18
N GLN A 58 5.38 5.53 -4.46
CA GLN A 58 4.73 5.26 -3.18
C GLN A 58 3.73 4.13 -3.30
N ILE A 59 2.78 4.20 -4.25
CA ILE A 59 1.71 3.21 -4.32
C ILE A 59 2.21 1.80 -4.66
N LEU A 60 3.27 1.69 -5.49
CA LEU A 60 3.90 0.42 -5.80
C LEU A 60 4.58 -0.18 -4.57
N VAL A 61 5.35 0.62 -3.84
CA VAL A 61 6.05 0.16 -2.62
C VAL A 61 5.05 -0.18 -1.51
N TYR A 62 3.99 0.62 -1.34
CA TYR A 62 2.99 0.37 -0.31
C TYR A 62 2.24 -0.93 -0.52
N ARG A 63 1.89 -1.26 -1.77
CA ARG A 63 1.30 -2.57 -2.08
C ARG A 63 2.23 -3.70 -1.63
N ASP A 64 3.48 -3.66 -2.09
CA ASP A 64 4.42 -4.75 -1.85
C ASP A 64 4.65 -4.95 -0.34
N LEU A 65 4.82 -3.86 0.43
CA LEU A 65 4.98 -3.92 1.88
C LEU A 65 3.71 -4.39 2.61
N LEU A 66 2.53 -3.89 2.22
CA LEU A 66 1.28 -4.28 2.88
C LEU A 66 0.89 -5.73 2.58
N GLU A 67 1.15 -6.22 1.36
CA GLU A 67 0.93 -7.63 1.01
C GLU A 67 1.90 -8.56 1.77
N GLU A 68 3.15 -8.13 2.01
CA GLU A 68 4.14 -8.88 2.80
C GLU A 68 3.78 -8.88 4.30
N ASP A 69 3.51 -7.71 4.88
CA ASP A 69 3.29 -7.55 6.32
C ASP A 69 1.88 -7.99 6.76
N TYR A 70 0.89 -7.93 5.86
CA TYR A 70 -0.52 -8.22 6.16
C TYR A 70 -1.14 -9.17 5.12
N PRO A 71 -0.67 -10.43 5.02
CA PRO A 71 -1.11 -11.38 3.99
C PRO A 71 -2.61 -11.71 4.03
N TRP A 72 -3.29 -11.48 5.15
CA TRP A 72 -4.75 -11.64 5.28
C TRP A 72 -5.55 -10.61 4.48
N LEU A 73 -4.93 -9.50 4.05
CA LEU A 73 -5.52 -8.56 3.10
C LEU A 73 -5.58 -9.15 1.68
N GLY A 74 -4.89 -10.26 1.41
CA GLY A 74 -4.79 -10.81 0.06
C GLY A 74 -4.12 -9.82 -0.91
N SER A 75 -4.36 -9.99 -2.21
CA SER A 75 -3.80 -9.06 -3.18
C SER A 75 -4.53 -7.72 -3.16
N LEU A 76 -3.77 -6.63 -3.07
CA LEU A 76 -4.28 -5.28 -3.00
C LEU A 76 -4.40 -4.67 -4.39
N LYS A 77 -5.54 -4.04 -4.64
CA LYS A 77 -5.67 -3.07 -5.74
C LYS A 77 -4.98 -1.78 -5.33
N ILE A 78 -4.41 -1.09 -6.32
CA ILE A 78 -3.66 0.14 -6.11
C ILE A 78 -4.30 1.29 -6.88
N GLY A 79 -4.34 2.46 -6.25
CA GLY A 79 -4.86 3.66 -6.89
C GLY A 79 -4.17 4.94 -6.45
N ILE A 80 -4.29 5.96 -7.29
CA ILE A 80 -3.88 7.33 -6.98
C ILE A 80 -5.08 8.23 -7.15
N ALA A 81 -5.46 8.94 -6.09
CA ALA A 81 -6.48 9.98 -6.15
C ALA A 81 -5.84 11.35 -6.29
N CYS A 82 -6.23 12.13 -7.30
CA CYS A 82 -5.66 13.45 -7.53
C CYS A 82 -6.64 14.48 -8.10
N LEU A 83 -6.42 15.75 -7.79
CA LEU A 83 -7.21 16.87 -8.35
C LEU A 83 -6.82 17.18 -9.80
N TYR A 84 -5.54 17.01 -10.14
CA TYR A 84 -5.01 17.25 -11.48
C TYR A 84 -4.26 16.02 -11.98
N GLY A 85 -4.76 15.39 -13.06
CA GLY A 85 -4.08 14.30 -13.74
C GLY A 85 -2.85 14.75 -14.53
N ASP A 86 -2.12 13.78 -15.08
CA ASP A 86 -0.96 13.99 -15.95
C ASP A 86 -0.98 12.96 -17.09
N ASN A 87 -1.29 13.45 -18.30
CA ASN A 87 -1.42 12.62 -19.50
C ASN A 87 -0.11 11.92 -19.92
N ARG A 88 1.05 12.36 -19.40
CA ARG A 88 2.33 11.70 -19.65
C ARG A 88 2.58 10.55 -18.66
N LEU A 89 1.92 10.58 -17.50
CA LEU A 89 2.09 9.57 -16.45
C LEU A 89 0.97 8.53 -16.45
N GLU A 90 -0.24 8.89 -16.86
CA GLU A 90 -1.39 7.97 -16.95
C GLU A 90 -1.09 6.66 -17.73
N PRO A 91 -0.37 6.66 -18.87
CA PRO A 91 0.02 5.40 -19.53
C PRO A 91 0.95 4.51 -18.67
N THR A 92 1.76 5.12 -17.81
CA THR A 92 2.59 4.38 -16.84
C THR A 92 1.72 3.79 -15.75
N CYS A 93 0.73 4.55 -15.25
CA CYS A 93 -0.24 4.05 -14.28
C CYS A 93 -0.99 2.82 -14.84
N GLU A 94 -1.52 2.92 -16.06
CA GLU A 94 -2.22 1.82 -16.74
C GLU A 94 -1.32 0.57 -16.87
N LYS A 95 -0.07 0.74 -17.33
CA LYS A 95 0.91 -0.35 -17.47
C LYS A 95 1.11 -1.13 -16.17
N TYR A 96 1.09 -0.46 -15.02
CA TYR A 96 1.30 -1.07 -13.71
C TYR A 96 0.01 -1.41 -12.96
N GLY A 97 -1.17 -1.24 -13.60
CA GLY A 97 -2.46 -1.53 -12.97
C GLY A 97 -2.84 -0.55 -11.87
N ILE A 98 -2.38 0.71 -11.95
CA ILE A 98 -2.73 1.79 -11.04
C ILE A 98 -3.97 2.51 -11.55
N GLU A 99 -5.06 2.44 -10.78
CA GLU A 99 -6.28 3.21 -11.07
C GLU A 99 -6.10 4.68 -10.70
N VAL A 100 -6.44 5.61 -11.60
CA VAL A 100 -6.34 7.05 -11.34
C VAL A 100 -7.73 7.62 -11.08
N PHE A 101 -7.98 8.08 -9.85
CA PHE A 101 -9.24 8.71 -9.44
C PHE A 101 -9.13 10.23 -9.51
N THR A 102 -9.84 10.86 -10.44
CA THR A 102 -9.89 12.34 -10.51
C THR A 102 -10.85 12.91 -9.47
N LEU A 103 -10.32 13.67 -8.52
CA LEU A 103 -11.08 14.35 -7.48
C LEU A 103 -11.66 15.67 -8.01
N ARG A 104 -12.86 16.05 -7.55
CA ARG A 104 -13.48 17.35 -7.83
C ARG A 104 -13.46 18.21 -6.57
N LYS A 105 -13.11 19.49 -6.71
CA LYS A 105 -13.39 20.49 -5.67
C LYS A 105 -14.87 20.87 -5.77
N PHE A 106 -15.59 20.73 -4.66
CA PHE A 106 -16.95 21.23 -4.49
C PHE A 106 -16.93 22.63 -3.89
#